data_AF-A0A1I1WED2-F1
#
_entry.id   AF-A0A1I1WED2-F1
#
_cell.length_a   1.000
_cell.length_b   1.000
_cell.length_c   1.000
_cell.angle_alpha   90.00
_cell.angle_beta   90.00
_cell.angle_gamma   90.00
#
_symmetry.space_group_name_H-M   'P 1'
#
loop_
_entity.id
_entity.type
_entity.pdbx_description
1 polymer ?
#
loop_
_entity_poly.entity_id
_entity_poly.type
_entity_poly.pdbx_seq_one_letter_code
_entity_poly.pdbx_strand_id
1 'polypeptide(L)'
;MEPGETSHMVPLNHAIASQRLTVHVHLQPVSLTLAQLQSLSVGDVVTLDHCLSDPASLHLVLGARASHSTVAANQPLCTAWLGQVDGHMAVELQTGSL
;
A
#
# COMPACT_ATOMS: atom_id res chain seq x y z
N MET A 1 4.29 48.05 8.30
CA MET A 1 4.64 47.64 6.93
C MET A 1 5.18 46.23 7.09
N GLU A 2 4.28 45.25 7.06
CA GLU A 2 4.61 43.83 7.30
C GLU A 2 5.44 43.32 6.10
N PRO A 3 6.60 42.69 6.32
CA PRO A 3 7.42 42.16 5.22
C PRO A 3 6.66 41.02 4.54
N GLY A 4 6.39 41.17 3.24
CA GLY A 4 5.68 40.18 2.44
C GLY A 4 6.39 38.83 2.48
N GLU A 5 5.62 37.77 2.76
CA GLU A 5 6.07 36.37 2.63
C GLU A 5 6.63 36.16 1.23
N THR A 6 7.96 36.08 1.14
CA THR A 6 8.64 35.64 -0.07
C THR A 6 8.30 34.17 -0.27
N SER A 7 7.38 33.88 -1.20
CA SER A 7 7.10 32.52 -1.64
C SER A 7 8.37 31.95 -2.28
N HIS A 8 9.17 31.26 -1.49
CA HIS A 8 10.39 30.60 -1.95
C HIS A 8 10.00 29.38 -2.77
N MET A 9 10.05 29.52 -4.09
CA MET A 9 9.93 28.40 -5.01
C MET A 9 11.11 27.45 -4.79
N VAL A 10 10.80 26.25 -4.31
CA VAL A 10 11.78 25.16 -4.17
C VAL A 10 11.60 24.14 -5.28
N PRO A 11 12.67 23.44 -5.70
CA PRO A 11 12.54 22.35 -6.66
C PRO A 11 11.59 21.26 -6.15
N LEU A 12 10.76 20.70 -7.04
CA LEU A 12 9.70 19.74 -6.68
C LEU A 12 10.22 18.53 -5.89
N ASN A 13 11.37 17.99 -6.29
CA ASN A 13 12.00 16.86 -5.60
C ASN A 13 12.29 17.17 -4.12
N HIS A 14 12.68 18.40 -3.79
CA HIS A 14 12.87 18.83 -2.40
C HIS A 14 11.54 19.01 -1.67
N ALA A 15 10.52 19.53 -2.38
CA ALA A 15 9.18 19.69 -1.81
C ALA A 15 8.52 18.35 -1.43
N ILE A 16 8.83 17.27 -2.15
CA ILE A 16 8.25 15.94 -1.90
C ILE A 16 9.18 14.97 -1.14
N ALA A 17 10.45 15.30 -0.95
CA ALA A 17 11.44 14.40 -0.34
C ALA A 17 11.06 13.89 1.06
N SER A 18 10.37 14.72 1.84
CA SER A 18 9.93 14.39 3.20
C SER A 18 8.53 13.78 3.26
N GLN A 19 7.86 13.65 2.11
CA GLN A 19 6.51 13.08 2.06
C GLN A 19 6.60 11.57 2.29
N ARG A 20 6.01 11.14 3.40
CA ARG A 20 5.88 9.72 3.71
C ARG A 20 4.72 9.14 2.93
N LEU A 21 4.99 8.04 2.23
CA LEU A 21 3.99 7.23 1.57
C LEU A 21 3.79 5.95 2.38
N THR A 22 2.54 5.57 2.59
CA THR A 22 2.19 4.26 3.15
C THR A 22 1.76 3.38 2.00
N VAL A 23 2.32 2.18 1.94
CA VAL A 23 1.95 1.16 0.95
C VAL A 23 1.52 -0.11 1.66
N HIS A 24 0.55 -0.80 1.09
CA HIS A 24 0.12 -2.12 1.54
C HIS A 24 0.45 -3.16 0.47
N VAL A 25 0.89 -4.33 0.92
CA VAL A 25 1.09 -5.51 0.07
C VAL A 25 -0.09 -6.43 0.27
N HIS A 26 -0.79 -6.74 -0.81
CA HIS A 26 -1.99 -7.56 -0.82
C HIS A 26 -1.71 -8.85 -1.59
N LEU A 27 -1.95 -9.99 -0.94
CA LEU A 27 -2.09 -11.26 -1.64
C LEU A 27 -3.45 -11.30 -2.37
N GLN A 28 -3.67 -12.31 -3.19
CA GLN A 28 -4.97 -12.48 -3.83
C GLN A 28 -6.08 -12.56 -2.77
N PRO A 29 -7.21 -11.88 -3.00
CA PRO A 29 -8.33 -11.91 -2.07
C PRO A 29 -8.95 -13.31 -2.03
N VAL A 30 -9.45 -13.70 -0.86
CA VAL A 30 -10.29 -14.89 -0.68
C VAL A 30 -11.75 -14.46 -0.58
N SER A 31 -12.64 -15.21 -1.23
CA SER A 31 -14.08 -14.98 -1.13
C SER A 31 -14.65 -15.89 -0.04
N LEU A 32 -15.31 -15.29 0.95
CA LEU A 32 -16.01 -16.01 2.00
C LEU A 32 -17.50 -15.71 1.92
N THR A 33 -18.32 -16.74 2.10
CA THR A 33 -19.75 -16.53 2.35
C THR A 33 -19.96 -15.89 3.72
N LEU A 34 -21.11 -15.22 3.90
CA LEU A 34 -21.45 -14.60 5.18
C LEU A 34 -21.48 -15.63 6.33
N ALA A 35 -21.98 -16.83 6.07
CA ALA A 35 -22.03 -17.91 7.05
C ALA A 35 -20.62 -18.37 7.47
N GLN A 36 -19.69 -18.53 6.52
CA GLN A 36 -18.30 -18.87 6.83
C GLN A 36 -17.62 -17.78 7.66
N LEU A 37 -17.83 -16.51 7.30
CA LEU A 37 -17.29 -15.37 8.03
C LEU A 37 -17.80 -15.34 9.49
N GLN A 38 -19.08 -15.66 9.71
CA GLN A 38 -19.69 -15.71 11.03
C GLN A 38 -19.22 -16.90 11.89
N SER A 39 -18.81 -17.99 11.26
CA SER A 39 -18.32 -19.18 11.97
C SER A 39 -16.83 -19.13 12.32
N LEU A 40 -16.08 -18.14 11.81
CA LEU A 40 -14.63 -18.05 12.05
C LEU A 40 -14.32 -17.90 13.54
N SER A 41 -13.45 -18.77 14.00
CA SER A 41 -12.94 -18.80 15.37
C SER A 41 -11.41 -18.68 15.38
N VAL A 42 -10.86 -18.28 16.53
CA VAL A 42 -9.40 -18.25 16.71
C VAL A 42 -8.86 -19.67 16.56
N GLY A 43 -7.91 -19.84 15.64
CA GLY A 43 -7.31 -21.13 15.31
C GLY A 43 -7.78 -21.71 13.97
N ASP A 44 -8.83 -21.17 13.38
CA ASP A 44 -9.28 -21.59 12.05
C ASP A 44 -8.27 -21.21 10.97
N VAL A 45 -8.15 -22.06 9.96
CA VAL A 45 -7.26 -21.86 8.81
C VAL A 45 -8.11 -21.48 7.59
N VAL A 46 -7.83 -20.30 7.02
CA VAL A 46 -8.41 -19.86 5.75
C VAL A 46 -7.36 -20.04 4.66
N THR A 47 -7.61 -20.98 3.75
CA THR A 47 -6.74 -21.21 2.60
C THR A 47 -6.89 -20.06 1.60
N LEU A 48 -5.76 -19.51 1.15
CA LEU A 48 -5.70 -18.53 0.08
C LEU A 48 -5.34 -19.24 -1.22
N ASP A 49 -5.91 -18.80 -2.34
CA ASP A 49 -5.54 -19.30 -3.67
C ASP A 49 -4.17 -18.77 -4.16
N HIS A 50 -3.65 -17.73 -3.49
CA HIS A 50 -2.37 -17.12 -3.84
C HIS A 50 -1.19 -18.05 -3.55
N CYS A 51 -0.44 -18.43 -4.59
CA CYS A 51 0.84 -19.09 -4.42
C CYS A 51 1.89 -18.07 -3.95
N LEU A 52 2.69 -18.39 -2.95
CA LEU A 52 3.78 -17.51 -2.50
C LEU A 52 4.89 -17.31 -3.55
N SER A 53 4.90 -18.16 -4.59
CA SER A 53 5.76 -18.02 -5.77
C SER A 53 5.12 -17.15 -6.86
N ASP A 54 3.98 -16.52 -6.60
CA ASP A 54 3.39 -15.51 -7.48
C ASP A 54 3.62 -14.10 -6.90
N PRO A 55 3.67 -13.06 -7.74
CA PRO A 55 3.80 -11.70 -7.24
C PRO A 55 2.52 -11.22 -6.53
N ALA A 56 2.69 -10.53 -5.41
CA ALA A 56 1.64 -9.81 -4.70
C ALA A 56 1.34 -8.45 -5.36
N SER A 57 0.20 -7.86 -5.03
CA SER A 57 -0.18 -6.51 -5.49
C SER A 57 0.19 -5.47 -4.44
N LEU A 58 0.89 -4.41 -4.84
CA LEU A 58 1.25 -3.30 -3.98
C LEU A 58 0.31 -2.12 -4.22
N HIS A 59 -0.29 -1.61 -3.15
CA HIS A 59 -1.27 -0.53 -3.18
C HIS A 59 -0.79 0.67 -2.38
N LEU A 60 -0.99 1.87 -2.92
CA LEU A 60 -0.77 3.12 -2.21
C LEU A 60 -1.96 3.40 -1.29
N VAL A 61 -1.69 3.65 -0.01
CA VAL A 61 -2.69 4.08 0.96
C VAL A 61 -2.76 5.60 0.92
N LEU A 62 -3.78 6.13 0.26
CA LEU A 62 -4.05 7.56 0.23
C LEU A 62 -4.69 7.98 1.55
N GLY A 63 -3.89 8.60 2.43
CA GLY A 63 -4.36 9.22 3.67
C GLY A 63 -5.20 10.47 3.42
N ALA A 64 -6.04 10.83 4.41
CA ALA A 64 -7.02 11.92 4.40
C ALA A 64 -6.50 13.36 4.11
N ARG A 65 -5.20 13.54 3.80
CA ARG A 65 -4.65 14.82 3.34
C ARG A 65 -4.80 15.05 1.82
N ALA A 66 -5.13 14.01 1.06
CA ALA A 66 -5.15 14.08 -0.41
C ALA A 66 -6.55 14.20 -1.04
N SER A 67 -7.65 14.06 -0.28
CA SER A 67 -8.98 14.10 -0.88
C SER A 67 -10.09 14.40 0.12
N HIS A 68 -11.08 15.19 -0.30
CA HIS A 68 -12.41 15.30 0.33
C HIS A 68 -13.24 14.00 0.23
N SER A 69 -12.61 12.87 -0.14
CA SER A 69 -13.23 11.56 -0.19
C SER A 69 -12.98 10.79 1.10
N THR A 70 -14.06 10.43 1.79
CA THR A 70 -14.06 9.66 3.04
C THR A 70 -13.78 8.15 2.83
N VAL A 71 -13.38 7.75 1.63
CA VAL A 71 -12.96 6.38 1.32
C VAL A 71 -11.47 6.41 1.01
N ALA A 72 -10.65 5.79 1.86
CA ALA A 72 -9.25 5.56 1.56
C ALA A 72 -9.16 4.74 0.27
N ALA A 73 -8.84 5.39 -0.85
CA ALA A 73 -8.69 4.73 -2.12
C ALA A 73 -7.36 3.96 -2.09
N ASN A 74 -7.44 2.64 -2.06
CA ASN A 74 -6.28 1.75 -2.11
C ASN A 74 -5.86 1.58 -3.57
N GLN A 75 -5.11 2.55 -4.11
CA GLN A 75 -4.77 2.60 -5.53
C GLN A 75 -3.68 1.56 -5.85
N PRO A 76 -3.87 0.65 -6.82
CA PRO A 76 -2.82 -0.26 -7.24
C PRO A 76 -1.63 0.52 -7.80
N LEU A 77 -0.43 0.19 -7.36
CA LEU A 77 0.82 0.83 -7.79
C LEU A 77 1.60 -0.08 -8.75
N CYS A 78 1.93 -1.29 -8.31
CA CYS A 78 2.69 -2.26 -9.07
C CYS A 78 2.57 -3.67 -8.46
N THR A 79 3.20 -4.66 -9.09
CA THR A 79 3.38 -6.00 -8.51
C THR A 79 4.70 -6.09 -7.75
N ALA A 80 4.76 -6.98 -6.75
CA ALA A 80 5.94 -7.17 -5.93
C ALA A 80 6.11 -8.64 -5.51
N TRP A 81 7.35 -9.13 -5.49
CA TRP A 81 7.67 -10.49 -5.05
C TRP A 81 7.93 -10.51 -3.56
N LEU A 82 7.30 -11.43 -2.83
CA LEU A 82 7.57 -11.63 -1.42
C LEU A 82 8.93 -12.30 -1.22
N GLY A 83 9.66 -11.86 -0.20
CA GLY A 83 10.94 -12.43 0.18
C GLY A 83 11.32 -12.12 1.60
N GLN A 84 12.59 -12.33 1.92
CA GLN A 84 13.12 -12.07 3.26
C GLN A 84 14.53 -11.49 3.17
N VAL A 85 14.79 -10.45 3.96
CA VAL A 85 16.12 -9.84 4.14
C VAL A 85 16.39 -9.77 5.64
N ASP A 86 17.51 -10.32 6.09
CA ASP A 86 17.93 -10.32 7.51
C ASP A 86 16.84 -10.79 8.49
N GLY A 87 16.07 -11.82 8.12
CA GLY A 87 14.99 -12.33 8.97
C GLY A 87 13.66 -11.57 8.88
N HIS A 88 13.60 -10.48 8.12
CA HIS A 88 12.42 -9.65 7.99
C HIS A 88 11.75 -9.86 6.64
N MET A 89 10.41 -9.90 6.63
CA MET A 89 9.64 -9.91 5.40
C MET A 89 9.99 -8.68 4.57
N ALA A 90 10.35 -8.93 3.31
CA ALA A 90 10.71 -7.90 2.35
C ALA A 90 9.91 -8.11 1.07
N VAL A 91 9.87 -7.07 0.23
CA VAL A 91 9.29 -7.17 -1.11
C VAL A 91 10.26 -6.64 -2.14
N GLU A 92 10.40 -7.37 -3.25
CA GLU A 92 11.09 -6.90 -4.43
C GLU A 92 10.06 -6.29 -5.40
N LEU A 93 10.21 -5.01 -5.69
CA LEU A 93 9.28 -4.30 -6.56
C LEU A 93 9.55 -4.66 -8.01
N GLN A 94 8.52 -5.09 -8.73
CA GLN A 94 8.60 -5.19 -10.18
C GLN A 94 8.31 -3.82 -10.77
N THR A 95 9.36 -3.11 -11.18
CA THR A 95 9.20 -1.85 -11.90
C THR A 95 8.61 -2.14 -13.28
N GLY A 96 7.33 -1.82 -13.48
CA GLY A 96 6.79 -1.65 -14.83
C GLY A 96 7.50 -0.48 -15.49
N SER A 97 7.89 -0.63 -16.76
CA SER A 97 8.37 0.49 -17.57
C SER A 97 7.31 1.60 -17.54
N LEU A 98 7.61 2.70 -16.83
CA LEU A 98 6.83 3.94 -16.88
C LEU A 98 6.89 4.55 -18.28
#